data_AF-A0A9D0NZ40-F1
#
_entry.id   AF-A0A9D0NZ40-F1
#
_cell.length_a   1.000
_cell.length_b   1.000
_cell.length_c   1.000
_cell.angle_alpha   90.00
_cell.angle_beta   90.00
_cell.angle_gamma   90.00
#
_symmetry.space_group_name_H-M   'P 1'
#
loop_
_entity.id
_entity.type
_entity.pdbx_description
1 polymer ?
#
loop_
_entity_poly.entity_id
_entity_poly.type
_entity_poly.pdbx_seq_one_letter_code
_entity_poly.pdbx_strand_id
1 'polypeptide(L)'
;MAEESDMFVCPDCIGEEYLSKEVLDSGNSARCSFCDEVSASIGLEGLAEKIHEVIENYFYQTSSEQEGYEYLLAKEGLWDREGKLVSDLISGIAVIDPEIPESIREYLSWRYDAAGKDALYEEQPYEPEAQYAEREVDTLDIAENWPAFKQSIRTQSRFFNSHAKEVLDHIFRNLSSQVTIDGEPVVRLMQPGSAGCDIYRARIASSMNALGACRI
;
A
#
# COMPACT_ATOMS: atom_id res chain seq x y z
N MET A 1 7.50 -10.66 -34.56
CA MET A 1 8.67 -10.69 -33.67
C MET A 1 9.30 -9.31 -33.76
N ALA A 2 8.68 -8.34 -33.09
CA ALA A 2 9.21 -6.99 -33.00
C ALA A 2 10.14 -6.95 -31.78
N GLU A 3 11.24 -6.24 -31.96
CA GLU A 3 12.38 -6.13 -31.06
C GLU A 3 11.93 -5.70 -29.65
N GLU A 4 12.32 -6.47 -28.63
CA GLU A 4 12.25 -6.10 -27.21
C GLU A 4 12.93 -4.74 -27.07
N SER A 5 12.13 -3.70 -27.02
CA SER A 5 12.62 -2.35 -26.75
C SER A 5 12.81 -2.31 -25.25
N ASP A 6 14.05 -2.60 -24.81
CA ASP A 6 14.47 -2.45 -23.42
C ASP A 6 14.32 -0.96 -23.02
N MET A 7 13.10 -0.58 -22.66
CA MET A 7 12.78 0.74 -22.14
C MET A 7 13.23 0.80 -20.69
N PHE A 8 14.00 1.83 -20.36
CA PHE A 8 14.53 2.01 -19.01
C PHE A 8 13.99 3.30 -18.40
N VAL A 9 13.65 3.21 -17.11
CA VAL A 9 13.15 4.34 -16.31
C VAL A 9 14.15 4.62 -15.19
N CYS A 10 14.55 5.88 -15.05
CA CYS A 10 15.44 6.33 -13.99
C CYS A 10 14.68 6.74 -12.72
N PRO A 11 15.37 6.82 -11.57
CA PRO A 11 14.79 7.33 -10.32
C PRO A 11 14.31 8.77 -10.44
N ASP A 12 14.95 9.63 -11.23
CA ASP A 12 14.49 11.03 -11.35
C ASP A 12 13.11 11.15 -12.03
N CYS A 13 12.75 10.16 -12.87
CA CYS A 13 11.42 10.05 -13.43
C CYS A 13 10.40 9.43 -12.45
N ILE A 14 10.86 8.72 -11.41
CA ILE A 14 10.05 8.06 -10.39
C ILE A 14 10.03 8.94 -9.13
N GLY A 15 8.99 9.74 -8.96
CA GLY A 15 8.87 10.65 -7.82
C GLY A 15 8.63 9.96 -6.47
N GLU A 16 8.31 8.66 -6.46
CA GLU A 16 8.10 7.89 -5.23
C GLU A 16 9.45 7.52 -4.59
N GLU A 17 9.66 7.94 -3.34
CA GLU A 17 10.96 7.87 -2.66
C GLU A 17 11.46 6.44 -2.46
N TYR A 18 10.58 5.48 -2.15
CA TYR A 18 10.96 4.09 -1.90
C TYR A 18 11.41 3.40 -3.19
N LEU A 19 10.61 3.48 -4.25
CA LEU A 19 10.93 2.94 -5.57
C LEU A 19 12.20 3.58 -6.12
N SER A 20 12.36 4.90 -5.98
CA SER A 20 13.58 5.60 -6.39
C SER A 20 14.83 5.08 -5.69
N LYS A 21 14.78 4.89 -4.37
CA LYS A 21 15.91 4.31 -3.61
C LYS A 21 16.18 2.87 -4.03
N GLU A 22 15.14 2.06 -4.21
CA GLU A 22 15.28 0.67 -4.63
C GLU A 22 15.94 0.57 -6.02
N VAL A 23 15.57 1.44 -6.95
CA VAL A 23 16.17 1.51 -8.30
C VAL A 23 17.62 1.98 -8.23
N LEU A 24 17.96 2.91 -7.33
CA LEU A 24 19.35 3.34 -7.12
C LEU A 24 20.24 2.20 -6.59
N ASP A 25 19.71 1.38 -5.68
CA ASP A 25 20.48 0.31 -5.02
C ASP A 25 20.60 -0.96 -5.88
N SER A 26 19.56 -1.29 -6.66
CA SER A 26 19.46 -2.54 -7.43
C SER A 26 19.56 -2.36 -8.95
N GLY A 27 19.43 -1.13 -9.45
CA GLY A 27 19.37 -0.83 -10.88
C GLY A 27 20.72 -0.91 -11.59
N ASN A 28 20.66 -1.17 -12.89
CA ASN A 28 21.85 -1.15 -13.75
C ASN A 28 22.03 0.23 -14.36
N SER A 29 23.27 0.64 -14.63
CA SER A 29 23.53 1.89 -15.36
C SER A 29 23.04 1.75 -16.80
N ALA A 30 21.93 2.42 -17.12
CA ALA A 30 21.35 2.48 -18.44
C ALA A 30 20.92 3.92 -18.76
N ARG A 31 20.61 4.18 -20.03
CA ARG A 31 20.08 5.47 -20.47
C ARG A 31 18.56 5.42 -20.33
N CYS A 32 17.99 6.36 -19.58
CA CYS A 32 16.55 6.49 -19.45
C CYS A 32 15.93 6.83 -20.81
N SER A 33 14.84 6.15 -21.15
CA SER A 33 14.13 6.36 -22.41
C SER A 33 13.29 7.65 -22.43
N PHE A 34 13.07 8.28 -21.26
CA PHE A 34 12.18 9.43 -21.10
C PHE A 34 12.94 10.75 -20.84
N CYS A 35 13.87 10.78 -19.88
CA CYS A 35 14.66 11.98 -19.59
C CYS A 35 16.02 12.02 -20.30
N ASP A 36 16.39 10.97 -21.03
CA ASP A 36 17.68 10.82 -21.74
C ASP A 36 18.94 10.82 -20.86
N GLU A 37 18.79 10.86 -19.53
CA GLU A 37 19.92 10.82 -18.59
C GLU A 37 20.43 9.40 -18.35
N VAL A 38 21.73 9.30 -18.03
CA VAL A 38 22.38 8.02 -17.71
C VAL A 38 22.50 7.90 -16.20
N SER A 39 21.73 6.99 -15.62
CA SER A 39 21.71 6.71 -14.18
C SER A 39 21.35 5.25 -13.92
N ALA A 40 21.34 4.82 -12.65
CA ALA A 40 20.80 3.52 -12.28
C ALA A 40 19.32 3.48 -12.69
N SER A 41 18.97 2.56 -13.59
CA SER A 41 17.63 2.50 -14.16
C SER A 41 17.08 1.08 -14.04
N ILE A 42 15.75 1.00 -13.98
CA ILE A 42 14.99 -0.26 -13.99
C ILE A 42 14.34 -0.43 -15.36
N GLY A 43 14.22 -1.68 -15.82
CA GLY A 43 13.44 -1.98 -17.02
C GLY A 43 11.97 -1.68 -16.79
N LEU A 44 11.28 -1.19 -17.83
CA LEU A 44 9.85 -0.86 -17.76
C LEU A 44 9.00 -2.05 -17.31
N GLU A 45 9.35 -3.26 -17.77
CA GLU A 45 8.68 -4.51 -17.36
C GLU A 45 8.77 -4.73 -15.85
N GLY A 46 9.98 -4.59 -15.27
CA GLY A 46 10.19 -4.78 -13.84
C GLY A 46 9.47 -3.74 -12.99
N LEU A 47 9.37 -2.51 -13.48
CA LEU A 47 8.57 -1.46 -12.85
C LEU A 47 7.06 -1.77 -12.94
N ALA A 48 6.60 -2.22 -14.11
CA ALA A 48 5.21 -2.57 -14.35
C ALA A 48 4.73 -3.72 -13.46
N GLU A 49 5.53 -4.79 -13.31
CA GLU A 49 5.21 -5.92 -12.43
C GLU A 49 5.10 -5.50 -10.96
N LYS A 50 5.97 -4.60 -10.48
CA LYS A 50 5.88 -4.04 -9.13
C LYS A 50 4.60 -3.22 -8.93
N ILE A 51 4.24 -2.41 -9.92
CA ILE A 51 3.00 -1.62 -9.88
C ILE A 51 1.78 -2.54 -9.91
N HIS A 52 1.81 -3.58 -10.74
CA HIS A 52 0.77 -4.61 -10.79
C HIS A 52 0.54 -5.27 -9.42
N GLU A 53 1.59 -5.64 -8.70
CA GLU A 53 1.48 -6.22 -7.36
C GLU A 53 0.80 -5.24 -6.37
N VAL A 54 1.09 -3.95 -6.46
CA VAL A 54 0.42 -2.92 -5.64
C VAL A 54 -1.06 -2.82 -6.01
N ILE A 55 -1.39 -2.83 -7.30
CA ILE A 55 -2.77 -2.77 -7.78
C ILE A 55 -3.57 -3.99 -7.30
N GLU A 56 -3.04 -5.21 -7.44
CA GLU A 56 -3.74 -6.44 -7.00
C GLU A 56 -4.00 -6.47 -5.49
N ASN A 57 -3.03 -6.02 -4.69
CA ASN A 57 -3.12 -6.09 -3.23
C ASN A 57 -4.01 -5.00 -2.63
N TYR A 58 -3.96 -3.78 -3.18
CA TYR A 58 -4.56 -2.60 -2.54
C TYR A 58 -5.73 -2.00 -3.31
N PHE A 59 -6.00 -2.45 -4.55
CA PHE A 59 -7.06 -1.89 -5.38
C PHE A 59 -7.99 -2.97 -5.94
N TYR A 60 -9.19 -2.57 -6.34
CA TYR A 60 -10.13 -3.42 -7.06
C TYR A 60 -10.71 -2.65 -8.26
N GLN A 61 -10.92 -3.36 -9.36
CA GLN A 61 -11.59 -2.80 -10.54
C GLN A 61 -13.07 -2.57 -10.22
N THR A 62 -13.55 -1.35 -10.43
CA THR A 62 -14.96 -1.01 -10.24
C THR A 62 -15.77 -1.45 -11.46
N SER A 63 -17.07 -1.68 -11.32
CA SER A 63 -17.91 -2.09 -12.45
C SER A 63 -18.07 -0.95 -13.46
N SER A 64 -18.00 -1.26 -14.76
CA SER A 64 -18.30 -0.31 -15.83
C SER A 64 -19.81 -0.11 -16.03
N GLU A 65 -20.63 -0.99 -15.46
CA GLU A 65 -22.09 -0.92 -15.48
C GLU A 65 -22.65 -0.52 -14.11
N GLN A 66 -23.81 0.14 -14.10
CA GLN A 66 -24.48 0.51 -12.86
C GLN A 66 -25.15 -0.70 -12.21
N GLU A 67 -24.96 -0.85 -10.90
CA GLU A 67 -25.56 -1.93 -10.13
C GLU A 67 -26.50 -1.42 -9.03
N GLY A 68 -27.63 -2.12 -8.84
CA GLY A 68 -28.55 -1.87 -7.73
C GLY A 68 -29.07 -0.43 -7.64
N TYR A 69 -28.68 0.30 -6.58
CA TYR A 69 -29.13 1.68 -6.33
C TYR A 69 -28.53 2.69 -7.31
N GLU A 70 -27.38 2.39 -7.92
CA GLU A 70 -26.70 3.26 -8.88
C GLU A 70 -27.55 3.53 -10.12
N TYR A 71 -28.39 2.57 -10.52
CA TYR A 71 -29.33 2.75 -11.62
C TYR A 71 -30.28 3.93 -11.39
N LEU A 72 -30.70 4.16 -10.14
CA LEU A 72 -31.55 5.30 -9.78
C LEU A 72 -30.76 6.62 -9.82
N LEU A 73 -29.50 6.62 -9.38
CA LEU A 73 -28.62 7.79 -9.45
C LEU A 73 -28.32 8.18 -10.90
N ALA A 74 -28.05 7.19 -11.77
CA ALA A 74 -27.77 7.42 -13.18
C ALA A 74 -28.96 8.04 -13.91
N LYS A 75 -30.19 7.62 -13.57
CA LYS A 75 -31.42 8.20 -14.13
C LYS A 75 -31.59 9.68 -13.77
N GLU A 76 -31.13 10.09 -12.60
CA GLU A 76 -31.11 11.49 -12.15
C GLU A 76 -29.86 12.25 -12.65
N GLY A 77 -28.97 11.60 -13.40
CA GLY A 77 -27.72 12.18 -13.89
C GLY A 77 -26.69 12.43 -12.79
N LEU A 78 -26.79 11.71 -11.67
CA LEU A 78 -25.96 11.86 -10.47
C LEU A 78 -25.00 10.70 -10.23
N TRP A 79 -24.93 9.73 -11.16
CA TRP A 79 -23.98 8.63 -11.06
C TRP A 79 -22.65 9.04 -11.68
N ASP A 80 -21.59 8.82 -10.91
CA ASP A 80 -20.21 8.89 -11.34
C ASP A 80 -19.56 7.56 -10.93
N ARG A 81 -18.77 6.96 -11.82
CA ARG A 81 -18.13 5.68 -11.54
C ARG A 81 -17.09 5.90 -10.45
N GLU A 82 -17.10 5.04 -9.44
CA GLU A 82 -16.13 5.12 -8.36
C GLU A 82 -14.74 4.70 -8.87
N GLY A 83 -13.71 5.39 -8.39
CA GLY A 83 -12.32 5.04 -8.64
C GLY A 83 -11.58 6.09 -9.48
N LYS A 84 -10.37 5.71 -9.89
CA LYS A 84 -9.51 6.49 -10.79
C LYS A 84 -9.21 5.65 -12.02
N LEU A 85 -9.00 6.32 -13.16
CA LEU A 85 -8.52 5.65 -14.37
C LEU A 85 -7.22 4.90 -14.07
N VAL A 86 -7.03 3.75 -14.70
CA VAL A 86 -5.85 2.90 -14.49
C VAL A 86 -4.54 3.65 -14.79
N SER A 87 -4.51 4.51 -15.81
CA SER A 87 -3.36 5.36 -16.13
C SER A 87 -3.05 6.38 -15.04
N ASP A 88 -4.07 7.07 -14.51
CA ASP A 88 -3.94 8.00 -13.39
C ASP A 88 -3.52 7.29 -12.10
N LEU A 89 -4.00 6.07 -11.88
CA LEU A 89 -3.60 5.23 -10.75
C LEU A 89 -2.12 4.86 -10.84
N ILE A 90 -1.67 4.38 -11.99
CA ILE A 90 -0.26 4.02 -12.25
C ILE A 90 0.63 5.26 -12.05
N SER A 91 0.22 6.42 -12.56
CA SER A 91 0.91 7.69 -12.35
C SER A 91 1.00 8.04 -10.86
N GLY A 92 -0.08 7.86 -10.10
CA GLY A 92 -0.14 8.13 -8.67
C GLY A 92 0.70 7.19 -7.81
N ILE A 93 0.81 5.90 -8.18
CA ILE A 93 1.58 4.89 -7.42
C ILE A 93 3.07 5.19 -7.47
N ALA A 94 3.61 5.45 -8.66
CA ALA A 94 5.05 5.68 -8.85
C ALA A 94 5.44 7.17 -8.88
N VAL A 95 4.45 8.08 -8.84
CA VAL A 95 4.62 9.54 -9.00
C VAL A 95 5.43 9.84 -10.26
N ILE A 96 4.92 9.39 -11.40
CA ILE A 96 5.59 9.45 -12.71
C ILE A 96 4.84 10.38 -13.68
N ASP A 97 5.58 11.00 -14.59
CA ASP A 97 5.03 11.88 -15.63
C ASP A 97 4.07 11.14 -16.58
N PRO A 98 3.05 11.81 -17.17
CA PRO A 98 1.93 11.19 -17.88
C PRO A 98 2.29 10.29 -19.09
N GLU A 99 3.50 10.40 -19.63
CA GLU A 99 3.96 9.61 -20.77
C GLU A 99 4.37 8.17 -20.38
N ILE A 100 4.90 7.98 -19.16
CA ILE A 100 5.38 6.69 -18.67
C ILE A 100 4.24 5.72 -18.29
N PRO A 101 3.16 6.15 -17.58
CA PRO A 101 2.03 5.29 -17.21
C PRO A 101 1.40 4.59 -18.40
N GLU A 102 1.32 5.24 -19.55
CA GLU A 102 0.66 4.66 -20.73
C GLU A 102 1.46 3.50 -21.29
N SER A 103 2.80 3.64 -21.35
CA SER A 103 3.69 2.53 -21.74
C SER A 103 3.62 1.36 -20.74
N ILE A 104 3.49 1.66 -19.45
CA ILE A 104 3.29 0.64 -18.40
C ILE A 104 1.93 -0.05 -18.58
N ARG A 105 0.86 0.71 -18.80
CA ARG A 105 -0.50 0.19 -19.04
C ARG A 105 -0.52 -0.72 -20.26
N GLU A 106 0.10 -0.32 -21.37
CA GLU A 106 0.20 -1.15 -22.58
C GLU A 106 0.93 -2.48 -22.32
N TYR A 107 2.03 -2.44 -21.57
CA TYR A 107 2.74 -3.66 -21.17
C TYR A 107 1.85 -4.57 -20.29
N LEU A 108 1.18 -4.00 -19.29
CA LEU A 108 0.29 -4.75 -18.39
C LEU A 108 -0.92 -5.32 -19.13
N SER A 109 -1.51 -4.55 -20.05
CA SER A 109 -2.60 -4.99 -20.91
C SER A 109 -2.18 -6.18 -21.76
N TRP A 110 -1.03 -6.09 -22.43
CA TRP A 110 -0.49 -7.22 -23.19
C TRP A 110 -0.25 -8.48 -22.34
N ARG A 111 0.12 -8.30 -21.06
CA ARG A 111 0.51 -9.38 -20.16
C ARG A 111 -0.65 -10.05 -19.43
N TYR A 112 -1.66 -9.28 -19.04
CA TYR A 112 -2.73 -9.68 -18.12
C TYR A 112 -4.14 -9.63 -18.72
N ASP A 113 -4.39 -8.81 -19.73
CA ASP A 113 -5.71 -8.78 -20.35
C ASP A 113 -5.94 -10.04 -21.19
N ALA A 114 -7.20 -10.45 -21.28
CA ALA A 114 -7.60 -11.56 -22.13
C ALA A 114 -7.43 -11.19 -23.61
N ALA A 115 -7.09 -12.18 -24.43
CA ALA A 115 -6.97 -11.99 -25.88
C ALA A 115 -8.12 -12.69 -26.63
N GLY A 116 -8.55 -12.10 -27.75
CA GLY A 116 -9.50 -12.73 -28.66
C GLY A 116 -10.96 -12.55 -28.26
N LYS A 117 -11.75 -13.62 -28.27
CA LYS A 117 -13.20 -13.53 -28.01
C LYS A 117 -13.54 -13.27 -26.56
N ASP A 118 -12.66 -13.67 -25.65
CA ASP A 118 -12.88 -13.53 -24.21
C ASP A 118 -12.81 -12.05 -23.79
N ALA A 119 -12.05 -11.23 -24.53
CA ALA A 119 -11.97 -9.78 -24.38
C ALA A 119 -13.25 -9.02 -24.79
N LEU A 120 -14.23 -9.69 -25.43
CA LEU A 120 -15.42 -9.01 -25.95
C LEU A 120 -16.59 -8.97 -24.97
N TYR A 121 -16.50 -9.70 -23.85
CA TYR A 121 -17.63 -9.92 -22.95
C TYR A 121 -17.47 -9.23 -21.60
N GLU A 122 -16.23 -8.93 -21.19
CA GLU A 122 -15.91 -8.33 -19.89
C GLU A 122 -14.92 -7.19 -20.10
N GLU A 123 -15.03 -6.13 -19.29
CA GLU A 123 -14.05 -5.03 -19.27
C GLU A 123 -12.71 -5.58 -18.81
N GLN A 124 -11.65 -5.25 -19.55
CA GLN A 124 -10.33 -5.78 -19.22
C GLN A 124 -9.64 -4.95 -18.13
N PRO A 125 -8.82 -5.57 -17.26
CA PRO A 125 -8.13 -4.90 -16.16
C PRO A 125 -7.34 -3.65 -16.57
N TYR A 126 -6.65 -3.68 -17.73
CA TYR A 126 -5.80 -2.58 -18.17
C TYR A 126 -6.33 -1.86 -19.41
N GLU A 127 -7.63 -1.95 -19.68
CA GLU A 127 -8.28 -1.12 -20.70
C GLU A 127 -8.14 0.38 -20.39
N PRO A 128 -8.10 1.28 -21.40
CA PRO A 128 -7.88 2.72 -21.18
C PRO A 128 -8.92 3.36 -20.24
N GLU A 129 -10.15 2.87 -20.28
CA GLU A 129 -11.27 3.35 -19.46
C GLU A 129 -11.45 2.60 -18.14
N ALA A 130 -10.63 1.57 -17.86
CA ALA A 130 -10.72 0.80 -16.63
C ALA A 130 -10.47 1.69 -15.41
N GLN A 131 -11.34 1.57 -14.40
CA GLN A 131 -11.23 2.33 -13.16
C GLN A 131 -11.04 1.44 -11.95
N TYR A 132 -10.20 1.92 -11.03
CA TYR A 132 -9.83 1.23 -9.81
C TYR A 132 -10.11 2.09 -8.59
N ALA A 133 -10.69 1.47 -7.57
CA ALA A 133 -10.89 2.05 -6.25
C ALA A 133 -9.97 1.36 -5.23
N GLU A 134 -9.61 2.11 -4.19
CA GLU A 134 -8.79 1.59 -3.10
C GLU A 134 -9.60 0.60 -2.27
N ARG A 135 -9.01 -0.54 -1.93
CA ARG A 135 -9.62 -1.50 -1.01
C ARG A 135 -9.60 -0.93 0.38
N GLU A 136 -10.78 -0.79 0.97
CA GLU A 136 -10.87 -0.49 2.39
C GLU A 136 -10.30 -1.63 3.22
N VAL A 137 -9.61 -1.28 4.31
CA VAL A 137 -9.17 -2.27 5.29
C VAL A 137 -10.42 -2.86 5.95
N ASP A 138 -10.65 -4.17 5.76
CA ASP A 138 -11.73 -4.86 6.45
C ASP A 138 -11.46 -4.85 7.97
N THR A 139 -12.21 -4.00 8.67
CA THR A 139 -12.12 -3.84 10.12
C THR A 139 -13.24 -4.55 10.85
N LEU A 140 -14.16 -5.23 10.15
CA LEU A 140 -15.37 -5.82 10.74
C LEU A 140 -15.01 -6.88 11.77
N ASP A 141 -14.12 -7.82 11.43
CA ASP A 141 -13.69 -8.87 12.35
C ASP A 141 -13.06 -8.30 13.63
N ILE A 142 -12.22 -7.27 13.50
CA ILE A 142 -11.60 -6.61 14.65
C ILE A 142 -12.67 -5.88 15.49
N ALA A 143 -13.58 -5.15 14.85
CA ALA A 143 -14.63 -4.39 15.51
C ALA A 143 -15.59 -5.31 16.29
N GLU A 144 -15.94 -6.47 15.73
CA GLU A 144 -16.80 -7.48 16.37
C GLU A 144 -16.12 -8.16 17.56
N ASN A 145 -14.82 -8.47 17.45
CA ASN A 145 -14.07 -9.14 18.52
C ASN A 145 -13.60 -8.20 19.65
N TRP A 146 -13.53 -6.90 19.39
CA TRP A 146 -13.01 -5.91 20.35
C TRP A 146 -13.76 -5.83 21.69
N PRO A 147 -15.11 -5.90 21.75
CA PRO A 147 -15.84 -5.93 23.01
C PRO A 147 -15.51 -7.17 23.86
N ALA A 148 -15.41 -8.35 23.23
CA ALA A 148 -15.06 -9.60 23.91
C ALA A 148 -13.64 -9.53 24.47
N PHE A 149 -12.70 -9.03 23.69
CA PHE A 149 -11.34 -8.74 24.12
C PHE A 149 -11.30 -7.83 25.37
N LYS A 150 -11.96 -6.65 25.32
CA LYS A 150 -12.05 -5.72 26.46
C LYS A 150 -12.64 -6.37 27.72
N GLN A 151 -13.67 -7.19 27.56
CA GLN A 151 -14.31 -7.88 28.67
C GLN A 151 -13.38 -8.94 29.28
N SER A 152 -12.63 -9.66 28.45
CA SER A 152 -11.68 -10.68 28.89
C SER A 152 -10.55 -10.08 29.74
N ILE A 153 -9.98 -8.93 29.36
CA ILE A 153 -8.94 -8.24 30.14
C ILE A 153 -9.48 -7.76 31.50
N ARG A 154 -10.70 -7.22 31.53
CA ARG A 154 -11.33 -6.72 32.77
C ARG A 154 -11.62 -7.83 33.77
N THR A 155 -12.01 -9.01 33.30
CA THR A 155 -12.51 -10.10 34.15
C THR A 155 -11.44 -11.12 34.53
N GLN A 156 -10.41 -11.30 33.70
CA GLN A 156 -9.43 -12.41 33.86
C GLN A 156 -8.01 -11.94 34.21
N SER A 157 -7.84 -10.72 34.73
CA SER A 157 -6.55 -10.04 34.96
C SER A 157 -5.53 -10.72 35.90
N ARG A 158 -5.83 -11.90 36.45
CA ARG A 158 -4.94 -12.62 37.38
C ARG A 158 -4.22 -13.83 36.77
N PHE A 159 -4.61 -14.27 35.57
CA PHE A 159 -3.96 -15.37 34.85
C PHE A 159 -3.76 -14.97 33.39
N PHE A 160 -2.69 -15.48 32.76
CA PHE A 160 -2.43 -15.28 31.33
C PHE A 160 -3.69 -15.58 30.51
N ASN A 161 -4.28 -14.54 29.93
CA ASN A 161 -5.49 -14.64 29.13
C ASN A 161 -5.09 -15.04 27.70
N SER A 162 -5.21 -16.33 27.38
CA SER A 162 -4.84 -16.88 26.07
C SER A 162 -5.62 -16.24 24.93
N HIS A 163 -6.91 -15.94 25.15
CA HIS A 163 -7.74 -15.25 24.16
C HIS A 163 -7.26 -13.82 23.89
N ALA A 164 -6.91 -13.07 24.93
CA ALA A 164 -6.33 -11.73 24.75
C ALA A 164 -5.00 -11.78 24.00
N LYS A 165 -4.17 -12.81 24.23
CA LYS A 165 -2.96 -13.03 23.46
C LYS A 165 -3.26 -13.32 21.98
N GLU A 166 -4.19 -14.23 21.68
CA GLU A 166 -4.57 -14.57 20.30
C GLU A 166 -5.05 -13.35 19.51
N VAL A 167 -5.90 -12.51 20.12
CA VAL A 167 -6.37 -11.27 19.48
C VAL A 167 -5.21 -10.31 19.23
N LEU A 168 -4.28 -10.15 20.17
CA LEU A 168 -3.10 -9.28 19.98
C LEU A 168 -2.12 -9.85 18.95
N ASP A 169 -1.90 -11.17 18.94
CA ASP A 169 -1.05 -11.85 17.95
C ASP A 169 -1.68 -11.73 16.54
N HIS A 170 -3.00 -11.70 16.44
CA HIS A 170 -3.71 -11.44 15.18
C HIS A 170 -3.56 -9.99 14.72
N ILE A 171 -3.80 -9.01 15.60
CA ILE A 171 -3.66 -7.57 15.27
C ILE A 171 -2.22 -7.21 14.91
N PHE A 172 -1.25 -7.72 15.66
CA PHE A 172 0.17 -7.42 15.46
C PHE A 172 0.88 -8.47 14.60
N ARG A 173 0.12 -9.25 13.84
CA ARG A 173 0.69 -10.28 12.97
C ARG A 173 1.67 -9.63 11.99
N ASN A 174 2.82 -10.27 11.82
CA ASN A 174 3.91 -9.83 10.95
C ASN A 174 4.56 -8.49 11.34
N LEU A 175 4.18 -7.85 12.45
CA LEU A 175 4.79 -6.59 12.87
C LEU A 175 6.30 -6.74 13.11
N SER A 176 6.72 -7.90 13.63
CA SER A 176 8.14 -8.19 13.89
C SER A 176 8.99 -8.39 12.63
N SER A 177 8.38 -8.68 11.48
CA SER A 177 9.08 -8.81 10.19
C SER A 177 9.08 -7.52 9.38
N GLN A 178 8.39 -6.48 9.84
CA GLN A 178 8.40 -5.17 9.17
C GLN A 178 9.68 -4.41 9.49
N VAL A 179 10.21 -3.75 8.47
CA VAL A 179 11.38 -2.86 8.55
C VAL A 179 11.01 -1.48 8.01
N THR A 180 11.68 -0.45 8.50
CA THR A 180 11.58 0.89 7.94
C THR A 180 12.29 0.96 6.59
N ILE A 181 12.11 2.08 5.89
CA ILE A 181 12.81 2.39 4.62
C ILE A 181 14.34 2.26 4.80
N ASP A 182 14.86 2.60 5.97
CA ASP A 182 16.29 2.53 6.29
C ASP A 182 16.74 1.12 6.74
N GLY A 183 15.86 0.13 6.66
CA GLY A 183 16.11 -1.26 7.07
C GLY A 183 16.09 -1.48 8.58
N GLU A 184 15.64 -0.50 9.36
CA GLU A 184 15.55 -0.63 10.82
C GLU A 184 14.29 -1.39 11.23
N PRO A 185 14.35 -2.33 12.20
CA PRO A 185 13.16 -3.04 12.64
C PRO A 185 12.17 -2.10 13.34
N VAL A 186 10.88 -2.21 13.01
CA VAL A 186 9.83 -1.39 13.66
C VAL A 186 9.61 -1.77 15.12
N VAL A 187 10.02 -2.98 15.51
CA VAL A 187 10.00 -3.47 16.90
C VAL A 187 11.42 -3.50 17.44
N ARG A 188 11.69 -2.66 18.45
CA ARG A 188 12.97 -2.62 19.17
C ARG A 188 12.82 -3.11 20.61
N LEU A 189 13.79 -3.90 21.07
CA LEU A 189 13.83 -4.35 22.45
C LEU A 189 14.51 -3.29 23.33
N MET A 190 13.76 -2.72 24.26
CA MET A 190 14.28 -1.75 25.22
C MET A 190 15.00 -2.49 26.35
N GLN A 191 16.33 -2.41 26.37
CA GLN A 191 17.13 -2.96 27.46
C GLN A 191 17.21 -1.95 28.63
N PRO A 192 17.08 -2.37 29.89
CA PRO A 192 17.24 -1.48 31.04
C PRO A 192 18.60 -0.77 31.01
N GLY A 193 18.60 0.56 31.17
CA GLY A 193 19.84 1.38 31.19
C GLY A 193 20.32 1.88 29.82
N SER A 194 19.64 1.52 28.73
CA SER A 194 19.92 2.06 27.40
C SER A 194 19.48 3.53 27.31
N ALA A 195 20.21 4.34 26.52
CA ALA A 195 19.82 5.72 26.27
C ALA A 195 18.41 5.79 25.66
N GLY A 196 17.55 6.67 26.21
CA GLY A 196 16.16 6.81 25.77
C GLY A 196 15.22 5.70 26.24
N CYS A 197 15.64 4.82 27.16
CA CYS A 197 14.82 3.75 27.73
C CYS A 197 14.36 4.02 29.17
N ASP A 198 14.16 5.30 29.52
CA ASP A 198 13.58 5.68 30.81
C ASP A 198 12.05 5.54 30.74
N ILE A 199 11.50 4.62 31.52
CA ILE A 199 10.05 4.45 31.64
C ILE A 199 9.57 5.25 32.85
N TYR A 200 8.78 6.29 32.60
CA TYR A 200 8.15 7.09 33.64
C TYR A 200 6.72 6.61 33.90
N ARG A 201 6.39 6.35 35.17
CA ARG A 201 5.01 6.08 35.55
C ARG A 201 4.27 7.40 35.74
N ALA A 202 3.36 7.72 34.82
CA ALA A 202 2.48 8.87 34.95
C ALA A 202 1.68 8.79 36.27
N ARG A 203 1.68 9.90 37.02
CA ARG A 203 0.81 10.11 38.19
C ARG A 203 0.05 11.41 38.00
N ILE A 204 -1.18 11.46 38.49
CA ILE A 204 -1.95 12.70 38.56
C ILE A 204 -1.22 13.64 39.52
N ALA A 205 -0.60 14.68 38.97
CA ALA A 205 0.05 15.73 39.75
C ALA A 205 -0.96 16.83 40.04
N SER A 206 -1.27 17.06 41.31
CA SER A 206 -2.16 18.14 41.75
C SER A 206 -1.49 19.53 41.69
N SER A 207 -0.18 19.59 41.42
CA SER A 207 0.57 20.83 41.21
C SER A 207 1.87 20.58 40.44
N MET A 208 2.41 21.63 39.81
CA MET A 208 3.63 21.58 38.99
C MET A 208 4.88 21.14 39.79
N ASN A 209 4.93 21.44 41.09
CA ASN A 209 6.03 21.02 41.97
C ASN A 209 6.05 19.52 42.26
N ALA A 210 4.95 18.79 42.04
CA ALA A 210 4.86 17.36 42.31
C ALA A 210 5.46 16.47 41.19
N LEU A 211 5.85 17.07 40.05
CA LEU A 211 6.35 16.34 38.88
C LEU A 211 7.82 15.89 39.00
N GLY A 212 8.61 16.48 39.91
CA GLY A 212 10.06 16.25 39.99
C GLY A 212 10.53 15.02 40.78
N ALA A 213 9.66 14.28 41.45
CA ALA A 213 10.06 13.33 42.51
C ALA A 213 9.72 11.85 42.25
N CYS A 214 9.34 11.45 41.05
CA CYS A 214 9.03 10.04 40.73
C CYS A 214 9.99 9.47 39.68
N ARG A 215 11.21 9.15 40.11
CA ARG A 215 12.01 8.08 39.51
C ARG A 215 11.68 6.76 40.22
N ILE A 216 11.60 5.66 39.46
CA ILE A 216 11.47 4.30 40.01
C ILE A 216 12.81 3.90 40.63
#